data_AF-A0A945BMS8-F1
#
_entry.id   AF-A0A945BMS8-F1
#
_cell.length_a   1.000
_cell.length_b   1.000
_cell.length_c   1.000
_cell.angle_alpha   90.00
_cell.angle_beta   90.00
_cell.angle_gamma   90.00
#
_symmetry.space_group_name_H-M   'P 1'
#
loop_
_entity.id
_entity.type
_entity.pdbx_description
1 polymer ?
#
loop_
_entity_poly.entity_id
_entity_poly.type
_entity_poly.pdbx_seq_one_letter_code
_entity_poly.pdbx_strand_id
1 'polypeptide(L)'
;MVKTPGAGGLLHQANFFVAQSDGVDPRPFRRAKWILANAFGHDLREPPGDINAELFIANAETLTFEQRTVAHREHKSCRSCHEALDPIAFAVNNYDTIGRMTGTANNEAKQNLTAK
;
A
#
# COMPACT_ATOMS: atom_id res chain seq x y z
N MET A 1 -28.37 2.84 -6.46
CA MET A 1 -27.17 3.25 -5.70
C MET A 1 -26.59 2.01 -5.05
N VAL A 2 -25.46 1.51 -5.53
CA VAL A 2 -24.83 0.29 -4.98
C VAL A 2 -24.29 0.64 -3.58
N LYS A 3 -24.79 -0.05 -2.55
CA LYS A 3 -24.26 0.06 -1.18
C LYS A 3 -22.97 -0.74 -1.12
N THR A 4 -21.82 -0.07 -1.07
CA THR A 4 -20.54 -0.70 -0.73
C THR A 4 -20.25 -0.41 0.75
N PRO A 5 -20.29 -1.42 1.64
CA PRO A 5 -19.97 -1.21 3.05
C PRO A 5 -18.54 -0.65 3.18
N GLY A 6 -18.39 0.51 3.81
CA GLY A 6 -17.09 1.18 4.01
C GLY A 6 -16.60 2.10 2.88
N ALA A 7 -17.35 2.25 1.77
CA ALA A 7 -16.94 3.13 0.67
C ALA A 7 -17.56 4.53 0.79
N GLY A 8 -16.76 5.50 1.21
CA GLY A 8 -17.15 6.91 1.25
C GLY A 8 -15.94 7.84 1.38
N GLY A 9 -16.10 9.09 0.96
CA GLY A 9 -15.05 10.11 1.02
C GLY A 9 -14.07 10.09 -0.18
N LEU A 10 -13.09 10.99 -0.12
CA LEU A 10 -12.19 11.30 -1.25
C LEU A 10 -11.28 10.12 -1.62
N LEU A 11 -10.81 9.36 -0.62
CA LEU A 11 -9.90 8.21 -0.82
C LEU A 11 -10.60 6.94 -1.32
N HIS A 12 -11.94 6.95 -1.39
CA HIS A 12 -12.72 5.83 -1.94
C HIS A 12 -13.27 6.13 -3.35
N GLN A 13 -12.87 7.25 -3.96
CA GLN A 13 -13.27 7.61 -5.31
C GLN A 13 -12.41 6.87 -6.35
N ALA A 14 -13.01 6.44 -7.45
CA ALA A 14 -12.32 5.72 -8.52
C ALA A 14 -11.15 6.53 -9.12
N ASN A 15 -11.28 7.87 -9.18
CA ASN A 15 -10.23 8.74 -9.70
C ASN A 15 -8.93 8.65 -8.87
N PHE A 16 -9.02 8.54 -7.54
CA PHE A 16 -7.87 8.36 -6.66
C PHE A 16 -7.14 7.06 -7.00
N PHE A 17 -7.85 5.94 -7.10
CA PHE A 17 -7.25 4.65 -7.41
C PHE A 17 -6.63 4.62 -8.80
N VAL A 18 -7.32 5.15 -9.82
CA VAL A 18 -6.81 5.20 -11.19
C VAL A 18 -5.56 6.08 -11.26
N ALA A 19 -5.60 7.29 -10.70
CA ALA A 19 -4.45 8.21 -10.73
C ALA A 19 -3.22 7.64 -10.00
N GLN A 20 -3.46 6.74 -9.03
CA GLN A 20 -2.40 6.23 -8.16
C GLN A 20 -1.93 4.81 -8.51
N SER A 21 -2.49 4.23 -9.58
CA SER A 21 -2.11 2.95 -10.18
C SER A 21 -1.37 3.18 -11.52
N ASP A 22 -0.93 2.12 -12.19
CA ASP A 22 -0.34 2.20 -13.55
C ASP A 22 -1.16 1.48 -14.63
N GLY A 23 -2.38 1.05 -14.28
CA GLY A 23 -3.29 0.32 -15.16
C GLY A 23 -3.13 -1.19 -15.13
N VAL A 24 -2.00 -1.71 -14.62
CA VAL A 24 -1.74 -3.16 -14.48
C VAL A 24 -1.67 -3.55 -13.00
N ASP A 25 -0.90 -2.79 -12.21
CA ASP A 25 -0.70 -3.00 -10.78
C ASP A 25 -1.45 -1.92 -9.98
N PRO A 26 -2.20 -2.30 -8.92
CA PRO A 26 -2.80 -1.36 -7.97
C PRO A 26 -1.81 -0.39 -7.30
N ARG A 27 -0.53 -0.74 -7.15
CA ARG A 27 0.52 0.10 -6.54
C ARG A 27 0.16 0.61 -5.12
N PRO A 28 -0.08 -0.27 -4.13
CA PRO A 28 -0.51 0.12 -2.78
C PRO A 28 0.45 1.06 -2.04
N PHE A 29 1.77 0.89 -2.20
CA PHE A 29 2.77 1.78 -1.58
C PHE A 29 2.78 3.20 -2.18
N ARG A 30 2.42 3.32 -3.45
CA ARG A 30 2.24 4.61 -4.12
C ARG A 30 1.05 5.37 -3.54
N ARG A 31 -0.05 4.64 -3.30
CA ARG A 31 -1.25 5.15 -2.60
C ARG A 31 -0.92 5.59 -1.19
N ALA A 32 -0.17 4.77 -0.47
CA ALA A 32 0.27 5.09 0.88
C ALA A 32 1.13 6.36 0.94
N LYS A 33 2.12 6.50 0.04
CA LYS A 33 2.95 7.70 -0.05
C LYS A 33 2.11 8.95 -0.32
N TRP A 34 1.15 8.86 -1.25
CA TRP A 34 0.27 9.99 -1.55
C TRP A 34 -0.56 10.39 -0.33
N ILE A 35 -1.15 9.42 0.37
CA ILE A 35 -1.95 9.68 1.58
C ILE A 35 -1.08 10.31 2.66
N LEU A 36 0.12 9.79 2.90
CA LEU A 36 1.04 10.31 3.90
C LEU A 36 1.41 11.78 3.64
N ALA A 37 1.73 12.11 2.39
CA ALA A 37 2.06 13.48 2.00
C ALA A 37 0.86 14.43 2.05
N ASN A 38 -0.28 14.03 1.47
CA ASN A 38 -1.42 14.95 1.25
C ASN A 38 -2.41 14.99 2.41
N ALA A 39 -2.55 13.91 3.18
CA ALA A 39 -3.46 13.87 4.33
C ALA A 39 -2.74 14.16 5.65
N PHE A 40 -1.49 13.69 5.81
CA PHE A 40 -0.74 13.85 7.06
C PHE A 40 0.35 14.92 6.99
N GLY A 41 0.57 15.54 5.83
CA GLY A 41 1.59 16.59 5.67
C GLY A 41 3.03 16.07 5.88
N HIS A 42 3.23 14.76 5.77
CA HIS A 42 4.53 14.14 5.98
C HIS A 42 5.09 13.67 4.64
N ASP A 43 6.10 14.39 4.14
CA ASP A 43 6.79 13.99 2.92
C ASP A 43 7.91 12.99 3.26
N LEU A 44 7.86 11.84 2.58
CA LEU A 44 8.92 10.84 2.68
C LEU A 44 10.08 11.26 1.81
N ARG A 45 11.27 11.31 2.42
CA ARG A 45 12.52 11.42 1.66
C ARG A 45 12.56 10.33 0.59
N GLU A 46 13.09 10.68 -0.57
CA GLU A 46 13.31 9.70 -1.62
C GLU A 46 14.16 8.54 -1.10
N PRO A 47 13.85 7.29 -1.51
CA PRO A 47 14.70 6.17 -1.17
C PRO A 47 16.13 6.45 -1.67
N PRO A 48 17.16 6.09 -0.91
CA PRO A 48 18.54 6.11 -1.39
C PRO A 48 18.64 5.48 -2.79
N GLY A 49 19.35 6.15 -3.71
CA GLY A 49 19.33 5.83 -5.15
C GLY A 49 19.90 4.45 -5.52
N ASP A 50 20.51 3.75 -4.57
CA ASP A 50 21.01 2.39 -4.65
C ASP A 50 19.96 1.31 -4.31
N ILE A 51 18.75 1.71 -3.89
CA ILE A 51 17.68 0.77 -3.55
C ILE A 51 16.88 0.39 -4.81
N ASN A 52 17.05 -0.85 -5.26
CA ASN A 52 16.20 -1.41 -6.30
C ASN A 52 14.82 -1.81 -5.75
N ALA A 53 13.81 -0.96 -5.96
CA ALA A 53 12.42 -1.21 -5.57
C ALA A 53 11.74 -2.35 -6.36
N GLU A 54 12.32 -2.80 -7.47
CA GLU A 54 11.82 -3.89 -8.30
C GLU A 54 12.08 -5.26 -7.67
N LEU A 55 12.94 -5.35 -6.65
CA LEU A 55 13.09 -6.56 -5.83
C LEU A 55 11.75 -6.98 -5.19
N PHE A 56 10.83 -6.04 -4.99
CA PHE A 56 9.49 -6.34 -4.50
C PHE A 56 8.69 -7.20 -5.51
N ILE A 57 9.01 -7.09 -6.80
CA ILE A 57 8.37 -7.79 -7.93
C ILE A 57 8.96 -9.19 -8.12
N ALA A 58 10.25 -9.37 -7.87
CA ALA A 58 10.97 -10.63 -8.15
C ALA A 58 10.38 -11.87 -7.42
N ASN A 59 9.67 -11.68 -6.31
CA ASN A 59 9.01 -12.76 -5.54
C ASN A 59 7.46 -12.68 -5.59
N ALA A 60 6.89 -11.93 -6.55
CA ALA A 60 5.46 -11.62 -6.57
C ALA A 60 4.54 -12.83 -6.83
N GLU A 61 5.05 -13.90 -7.44
CA GLU A 61 4.23 -15.03 -7.88
C GLU A 61 3.94 -16.05 -6.76
N THR A 62 4.72 -16.07 -5.68
CA THR A 62 4.61 -17.09 -4.62
C THR A 62 4.27 -16.55 -3.24
N LEU A 63 4.47 -15.24 -3.00
CA LEU A 63 4.30 -14.62 -1.69
C LEU A 63 3.07 -13.69 -1.65
N THR A 64 2.35 -13.72 -0.54
CA THR A 64 1.28 -12.74 -0.27
C THR A 64 1.86 -11.32 -0.15
N PHE A 65 1.02 -10.29 -0.30
CA PHE A 65 1.43 -8.90 -0.11
C PHE A 65 2.16 -8.69 1.23
N GLU A 66 1.64 -9.30 2.30
CA GLU A 66 2.25 -9.24 3.63
C GLU A 66 3.63 -9.89 3.66
N GLN A 67 3.75 -11.12 3.14
CA GLN A 67 5.01 -11.84 3.11
C GLN A 67 6.07 -11.09 2.28
N ARG A 68 5.66 -10.45 1.18
CA ARG A 68 6.55 -9.61 0.37
C ARG A 68 7.04 -8.40 1.15
N THR A 69 6.15 -7.70 1.86
CA THR A 69 6.54 -6.56 2.69
C THR A 69 7.46 -6.98 3.84
N VAL A 70 7.18 -8.12 4.49
CA VAL A 70 8.05 -8.68 5.55
C VAL A 70 9.43 -9.03 5.00
N ALA A 71 9.51 -9.69 3.84
CA ALA A 71 10.80 -9.99 3.22
C ALA A 71 11.57 -8.70 2.85
N HIS A 72 10.87 -7.66 2.38
CA HIS A 72 11.50 -6.37 2.03
C HIS A 72 12.04 -5.61 3.24
N ARG A 73 11.32 -5.60 4.37
CA ARG A 73 11.73 -4.88 5.60
C ARG A 73 12.83 -5.58 6.41
N GLU A 74 13.22 -6.80 6.04
CA GLU A 74 14.40 -7.46 6.60
C GLU A 74 15.68 -6.69 6.25
N HIS A 75 15.72 -6.04 5.09
CA HIS A 75 16.83 -5.16 4.72
C HIS A 75 16.80 -3.86 5.54
N LYS A 76 17.90 -3.58 6.26
CA LYS A 76 18.03 -2.39 7.12
C LYS A 76 17.78 -1.08 6.37
N SER A 77 18.16 -1.00 5.10
CA SER A 77 17.95 0.19 4.25
C SER A 77 16.49 0.45 3.91
N CYS A 78 15.63 -0.58 3.88
CA CYS A 78 14.23 -0.46 3.49
C CYS A 78 13.32 -0.11 4.67
N ARG A 79 13.69 -0.54 5.89
CA ARG A 79 12.84 -0.44 7.09
C ARG A 79 12.40 0.99 7.41
N SER A 80 13.29 1.97 7.26
CA SER A 80 13.04 3.37 7.63
C SER A 80 11.88 4.00 6.85
N CYS A 81 11.70 3.65 5.58
CA CYS A 81 10.58 4.12 4.77
C CYS A 81 9.32 3.27 4.99
N HIS A 82 9.48 1.96 5.20
CA HIS A 82 8.39 1.02 5.38
C HIS A 82 7.62 1.21 6.70
N GLU A 83 8.28 1.61 7.79
CA GLU A 83 7.61 1.86 9.08
C GLU A 83 6.45 2.86 8.99
N ALA A 84 6.61 3.92 8.19
CA ALA A 84 5.55 4.92 7.99
C ALA A 84 4.51 4.49 6.94
N LEU A 85 4.93 3.72 5.93
CA LEU A 85 4.08 3.38 4.78
C LEU A 85 3.25 2.12 4.99
N ASP A 86 3.79 1.10 5.66
CA ASP A 86 3.19 -0.22 5.77
C ASP A 86 1.75 -0.15 6.30
N PRO A 87 1.44 0.53 7.43
CA PRO A 87 0.08 0.56 7.94
C PRO A 87 -0.93 1.11 6.92
N ILE A 88 -0.55 2.16 6.19
CA ILE A 88 -1.39 2.80 5.17
C ILE A 88 -1.51 1.89 3.94
N ALA A 89 -0.40 1.29 3.48
CA ALA A 89 -0.36 0.43 2.31
C ALA A 89 -1.25 -0.81 2.51
N PHE A 90 -1.19 -1.44 3.69
CA PHE A 90 -2.07 -2.56 4.03
C PHE A 90 -3.54 -2.15 4.08
N ALA A 91 -3.85 -0.94 4.56
CA ALA A 91 -5.23 -0.44 4.58
C ALA A 91 -5.83 -0.37 3.17
N VAL A 92 -5.04 0.06 2.18
CA VAL A 92 -5.47 0.30 0.78
C VAL A 92 -5.09 -0.82 -0.20
N ASN A 93 -4.52 -1.93 0.28
CA ASN A 93 -4.07 -3.05 -0.55
C ASN A 93 -5.24 -3.86 -1.15
N ASN A 94 -6.41 -3.87 -0.50
CA ASN A 94 -7.55 -4.68 -0.92
C ASN A 94 -8.39 -4.02 -2.02
N TYR A 95 -7.79 -3.11 -2.81
CA TYR A 95 -8.47 -2.41 -3.89
C TYR A 95 -7.70 -2.60 -5.20
N ASP A 96 -8.41 -2.94 -6.27
CA ASP A 96 -7.82 -3.04 -7.61
C ASP A 96 -7.42 -1.66 -8.17
N THR A 97 -6.98 -1.64 -9.43
CA THR A 97 -6.51 -0.44 -10.14
C THR A 97 -7.59 0.64 -10.31
N ILE A 98 -8.88 0.28 -10.20
CA ILE A 98 -10.02 1.19 -10.38
C ILE A 98 -10.81 1.40 -9.08
N GLY A 99 -10.33 0.88 -7.95
CA GLY A 99 -10.91 1.09 -6.64
C GLY A 99 -12.02 0.11 -6.26
N ARG A 100 -12.17 -1.01 -6.98
CA ARG A 100 -13.05 -2.09 -6.53
C ARG A 100 -12.33 -2.91 -5.48
N MET A 101 -13.07 -3.27 -4.44
CA MET A 101 -12.54 -4.11 -3.39
C MET A 101 -12.29 -5.53 -3.93
N THR A 102 -11.07 -6.04 -3.75
CA THR A 102 -10.65 -7.38 -4.17
C THR A 102 -10.49 -8.26 -2.92
N GLY A 103 -11.42 -9.21 -2.75
CA GLY A 103 -11.41 -10.15 -1.61
C GLY A 103 -12.00 -9.59 -0.30
N THR A 104 -11.83 -10.36 0.78
CA THR A 104 -12.23 -9.99 2.15
C THR A 104 -11.16 -9.15 2.82
N ALA A 105 -11.55 -8.16 3.63
CA ALA A 105 -10.57 -7.37 4.37
C ALA A 105 -9.80 -8.25 5.36
N ASN A 106 -8.49 -8.45 5.15
CA ASN A 106 -7.63 -9.16 6.10
C ASN A 106 -7.34 -8.27 7.33
N ASN A 107 -8.32 -8.21 8.24
CA ASN A 107 -8.30 -7.33 9.39
C ASN A 107 -7.28 -7.76 10.47
N GLU A 108 -6.99 -9.06 10.58
CA GLU A 108 -6.00 -9.58 11.54
C GLU A 108 -4.58 -9.10 11.21
N ALA A 109 -4.15 -9.22 9.95
CA ALA A 109 -2.84 -8.72 9.51
C ALA A 109 -2.71 -7.20 9.75
N LYS A 110 -3.79 -6.45 9.51
CA LYS A 110 -3.85 -4.99 9.77
C LYS A 110 -3.70 -4.68 11.26
N GLN A 111 -4.34 -5.45 12.14
CA GLN A 111 -4.28 -5.24 13.60
C GLN A 111 -2.92 -5.60 14.19
N ASN A 112 -2.28 -6.67 13.71
CA ASN A 112 -0.99 -7.13 14.23
C ASN A 112 0.17 -6.18 13.88
N LEU A 113 0.05 -5.43 12.78
CA LEU A 113 1.06 -4.46 12.35
C LEU A 113 0.93 -3.09 13.02
N THR A 114 -0.29 -2.69 13.42
CA THR A 114 -0.54 -1.44 14.16
C THR A 114 -0.39 -1.58 15.67
N ALA A 115 -0.27 -2.80 16.19
CA ALA A 115 -0.14 -3.10 17.60
C ALA A 115 1.30 -2.98 18.17
N LYS A 116 2.25 -2.41 17.43
CA LYS A 116 3.63 -2.14 17.86
C LYS A 116 3.95 -0.66 17.79
#